data_AF-A0A6M0C991-F1
#
_entry.id   AF-A0A6M0C991-F1
#
_cell.length_a   1.000
_cell.length_b   1.000
_cell.length_c   1.000
_cell.angle_alpha   90.00
_cell.angle_beta   90.00
_cell.angle_gamma   90.00
#
_symmetry.space_group_name_H-M   'P 1'
#
loop_
_entity.id
_entity.type
_entity.pdbx_description
1 polymer ?
#
loop_
_entity_poly.entity_id
_entity_poly.type
_entity_poly.pdbx_seq_one_letter_code
_entity_poly.pdbx_strand_id
1 'polypeptide(L)'
;MIIVSNTSPINNLAAVEQLHLLKALYGSIIIPEAVYRELTGCGPTIAGCREVQTYDWIEMREVVNRSFLESLLGRVNEGEAEAIALAIELNADKIVIDENR
;
A
#
# COMPACT_ATOMS: atom_id res chain seq x y z
N MET A 1 2.96 -14.95 5.59
CA MET A 1 1.85 -14.04 5.94
C MET A 1 1.77 -13.01 4.84
N ILE A 2 0.59 -12.81 4.25
CA ILE A 2 0.34 -11.85 3.17
C ILE A 2 -0.26 -10.61 3.82
N ILE A 3 0.45 -9.48 3.73
CA ILE A 3 0.04 -8.21 4.28
C ILE A 3 -0.04 -7.21 3.14
N VAL A 4 -1.19 -6.55 2.98
CA VAL A 4 -1.36 -5.48 1.99
C VAL A 4 -1.41 -4.13 2.70
N SER A 5 -0.70 -3.13 2.21
CA SER A 5 -0.67 -1.78 2.81
C SER A 5 -1.10 -0.71 1.83
N ASN A 6 -1.83 0.29 2.35
CA ASN A 6 -2.12 1.54 1.64
C ASN A 6 -0.96 2.55 1.75
N THR A 7 -1.09 3.70 1.07
CA THR A 7 -0.14 4.81 1.05
C THR A 7 0.11 5.41 2.42
N SER A 8 -0.94 5.82 3.14
CA SER A 8 -0.81 6.62 4.37
C SER A 8 0.05 5.96 5.45
N PRO A 9 -0.12 4.65 5.79
CA PRO A 9 0.78 3.98 6.72
C PRO A 9 2.25 4.02 6.32
N ILE A 10 2.54 3.86 5.02
CA ILE A 10 3.92 3.89 4.51
C ILE A 10 4.49 5.29 4.60
N ASN A 11 3.76 6.29 4.09
CA ASN A 11 4.19 7.67 4.09
C ASN A 11 4.38 8.19 5.52
N ASN A 12 3.41 7.95 6.42
CA ASN A 12 3.48 8.41 7.81
C ASN A 12 4.65 7.79 8.56
N LEU A 13 4.87 6.47 8.43
CA LEU A 13 6.00 5.81 9.08
C LEU A 13 7.33 6.23 8.46
N ALA A 14 7.40 6.40 7.14
CA ALA A 14 8.61 6.88 6.49
C ALA A 14 8.95 8.32 6.88
N ALA A 15 7.95 9.19 7.04
CA ALA A 15 8.12 10.59 7.43
C ALA A 15 8.73 10.76 8.82
N VAL A 16 8.55 9.76 9.70
CA VAL A 16 9.15 9.71 11.04
C VAL A 16 10.32 8.70 11.14
N GLU A 17 10.84 8.23 10.00
CA GLU A 17 11.96 7.26 9.90
C GLU A 17 11.70 5.89 10.57
N GLN A 18 10.42 5.51 10.72
CA GLN A 18 9.99 4.26 11.37
C GLN A 18 9.39 3.22 10.40
N LEU A 19 9.59 3.35 9.08
CA LEU A 19 9.03 2.39 8.11
C LEU A 19 9.50 0.94 8.36
N HIS A 20 10.70 0.77 8.90
CA HIS A 20 11.26 -0.53 9.27
C HIS A 20 10.39 -1.34 10.26
N LEU A 21 9.47 -0.69 11.00
CA LEU A 21 8.53 -1.37 11.88
C LEU A 21 7.59 -2.32 11.11
N LEU A 22 7.20 -1.97 9.87
CA LEU A 22 6.41 -2.88 9.05
C LEU A 22 7.19 -4.17 8.74
N LYS A 23 8.49 -4.06 8.44
CA LYS A 23 9.37 -5.22 8.27
C LYS A 23 9.49 -6.04 9.55
N ALA A 24 9.65 -5.39 10.70
CA ALA A 24 9.78 -6.08 11.98
C ALA A 24 8.52 -6.85 12.38
N LEU A 25 7.34 -6.30 12.09
CA LEU A 25 6.05 -6.92 12.42
C LEU A 25 5.64 -8.02 11.43
N TYR A 26 5.93 -7.83 10.15
CA TYR A 26 5.30 -8.61 9.08
C TYR A 26 6.29 -9.34 8.17
N GLY A 27 7.59 -9.01 8.23
CA GLY A 27 8.62 -9.53 7.34
C GLY A 27 8.62 -8.86 5.97
N SER A 28 7.48 -8.86 5.28
CA SER A 28 7.26 -8.20 4.00
C SER A 28 5.85 -7.66 3.89
N ILE A 29 5.66 -6.68 3.01
CA ILE A 29 4.34 -6.13 2.66
C ILE A 29 4.19 -6.08 1.14
N ILE A 30 2.94 -6.14 0.69
CA ILE A 30 2.54 -5.93 -0.69
C ILE A 30 1.80 -4.60 -0.76
N ILE A 31 2.08 -3.82 -1.80
CA ILE A 31 1.37 -2.57 -2.08
C ILE A 31 0.72 -2.65 -3.45
N PRO A 32 -0.48 -2.09 -3.63
CA PRO A 32 -1.09 -2.02 -4.94
C PRO A 32 -0.38 -1.00 -5.84
N GLU A 33 -0.64 -1.09 -7.15
CA GLU A 33 -0.05 -0.21 -8.16
C GLU A 33 -0.41 1.27 -7.90
N ALA A 34 -1.66 1.58 -7.56
CA ALA A 34 -2.08 2.95 -7.24
C ALA A 34 -1.29 3.55 -6.07
N VAL A 35 -1.02 2.76 -5.02
CA VAL A 35 -0.22 3.20 -3.86
C VAL A 35 1.23 3.46 -4.26
N TYR A 36 1.82 2.57 -5.06
CA TYR A 36 3.16 2.78 -5.59
C TYR A 36 3.24 4.06 -6.45
N ARG A 37 2.25 4.29 -7.33
CA ARG A 37 2.16 5.51 -8.15
C ARG A 37 1.99 6.76 -7.30
N GLU A 38 1.16 6.72 -6.26
CA GLU A 38 0.96 7.87 -5.37
C GLU A 38 2.26 8.25 -4.65
N LEU A 39 2.97 7.25 -4.13
CA LEU A 39 4.25 7.46 -3.42
C LEU A 39 5.36 7.96 -4.35
N THR A 40 5.37 7.53 -5.61
CA THR A 40 6.45 7.84 -6.57
C THR A 40 6.13 9.00 -7.53
N GLY A 41 4.85 9.36 -7.68
CA GLY A 41 4.35 10.29 -8.69
C GLY A 41 4.46 11.77 -8.35
N CYS A 42 4.53 12.15 -7.07
CA CYS A 42 4.54 13.56 -6.65
C CYS A 42 5.94 14.17 -6.47
N GLY A 43 7.00 13.51 -6.98
CA GLY A 43 8.37 13.97 -6.84
C GLY A 43 9.03 13.60 -5.49
N PRO A 44 10.31 13.95 -5.28
CA PRO A 44 11.14 13.45 -4.17
C PRO A 44 10.72 13.91 -2.77
N THR A 45 9.62 14.64 -2.63
CA THR A 45 9.15 15.19 -1.35
C THR A 45 8.21 14.27 -0.57
N ILE A 46 7.72 13.15 -1.17
CA ILE A 46 6.92 12.17 -0.43
C ILE A 46 7.82 11.20 0.33
N ALA A 47 7.56 11.04 1.63
CA ALA A 47 8.26 10.05 2.42
C ALA A 47 7.83 8.63 2.02
N GLY A 48 8.79 7.71 1.95
CA GLY A 48 8.54 6.33 1.52
C GLY A 48 8.77 6.11 0.03
N CYS A 49 8.87 7.17 -0.79
CA CYS A 49 9.13 7.07 -2.23
C CYS A 49 10.39 6.25 -2.55
N ARG A 50 11.51 6.58 -1.90
CA ARG A 50 12.76 5.84 -2.09
C ARG A 50 12.66 4.43 -1.55
N GLU A 51 12.03 4.26 -0.39
CA GLU A 51 11.93 2.99 0.30
C GLU A 51 11.12 1.98 -0.52
N VAL A 52 9.96 2.34 -1.07
CA VAL A 52 9.15 1.44 -1.91
C VAL A 52 9.84 1.06 -3.23
N GLN A 53 10.84 1.83 -3.66
CA GLN A 53 11.64 1.55 -4.86
C GLN A 53 12.90 0.71 -4.57
N THR A 54 13.38 0.69 -3.33
CA THR A 54 14.71 0.14 -2.99
C THR A 54 14.66 -1.01 -2.00
N TYR A 55 13.60 -1.13 -1.22
CA TYR A 55 13.45 -2.18 -0.22
C TYR A 55 12.89 -3.45 -0.85
N ASP A 56 13.65 -4.54 -0.72
CA ASP A 56 13.32 -5.88 -1.21
C ASP A 56 12.08 -6.52 -0.55
N TRP A 57 11.70 -6.02 0.62
CA TRP A 57 10.57 -6.52 1.40
C TRP A 57 9.25 -5.78 1.14
N ILE A 58 9.26 -4.80 0.22
CA ILE A 58 8.07 -4.10 -0.26
C ILE A 58 7.84 -4.50 -1.72
N GLU A 59 6.77 -5.24 -1.97
CA GLU A 59 6.44 -5.75 -3.31
C GLU A 59 5.26 -4.99 -3.89
N MET A 60 5.38 -4.46 -5.10
CA MET A 60 4.24 -3.89 -5.82
C MET A 60 3.51 -4.99 -6.60
N ARG A 61 2.17 -5.02 -6.52
CA ARG A 61 1.33 -5.87 -7.37
C ARG A 61 0.13 -5.12 -7.92
N GLU A 62 -0.24 -5.45 -9.15
CA GLU A 62 -1.47 -4.96 -9.78
C GLU A 62 -2.68 -5.80 -9.35
N VAL A 63 -3.84 -5.15 -9.24
CA VAL A 63 -5.13 -5.84 -9.07
C VAL A 63 -5.58 -6.42 -10.40
N VAL A 64 -5.85 -7.72 -10.44
CA VAL A 64 -6.36 -8.40 -11.64
C VAL A 64 -7.89 -8.30 -11.73
N ASN A 65 -8.59 -8.38 -10.59
CA ASN A 65 -10.04 -8.29 -10.55
C ASN A 65 -10.55 -6.85 -10.69
N ARG A 66 -10.51 -6.32 -11.92
CA ARG A 66 -10.94 -4.96 -12.25
C ARG A 66 -12.43 -4.71 -11.96
N SER A 67 -13.30 -5.69 -12.17
CA SER A 67 -14.74 -5.53 -11.87
C SER A 67 -15.02 -5.31 -10.39
N PHE A 68 -14.30 -6.00 -9.50
CA PHE A 68 -14.43 -5.76 -8.06
C PHE A 68 -13.82 -4.41 -7.66
N LEU A 69 -12.65 -4.06 -8.22
CA LEU A 69 -12.04 -2.74 -8.02
C LEU A 69 -13.01 -1.61 -8.38
N GLU A 70 -13.63 -1.68 -9.57
CA GLU A 70 -14.62 -0.70 -10.04
C GLU A 70 -15.81 -0.55 -9.08
N SER A 71 -16.21 -1.64 -8.41
CA SER A 71 -17.30 -1.59 -7.42
C SER A 71 -16.95 -0.85 -6.12
N LEU A 72 -15.66 -0.70 -5.83
CA LEU A 72 -15.13 0.04 -4.67
C LEU A 72 -14.86 1.50 -4.99
N LEU A 73 -14.54 1.82 -6.25
CA LEU A 73 -14.32 3.19 -6.71
C LEU A 73 -15.55 4.05 -6.43
N GLY A 74 -15.33 5.25 -5.87
CA GLY A 74 -16.39 6.18 -5.46
C GLY A 74 -16.92 5.95 -4.04
N ARG A 75 -16.53 4.86 -3.37
CA ARG A 75 -16.79 4.63 -1.93
C ARG A 75 -15.56 4.92 -1.07
N VAL A 76 -14.39 4.68 -1.62
CA VAL A 76 -13.07 4.93 -1.04
C VAL A 76 -12.16 5.57 -2.08
N ASN A 77 -11.01 6.08 -1.67
CA ASN A 77 -10.01 6.60 -2.61
C ASN A 77 -9.35 5.47 -3.44
N GLU A 78 -8.65 5.83 -4.51
CA GLU A 78 -8.06 4.86 -5.46
C GLU A 78 -7.07 3.89 -4.78
N GLY A 79 -6.18 4.41 -3.94
CA GLY A 79 -5.19 3.61 -3.21
C GLY A 79 -5.84 2.60 -2.26
N GLU A 80 -6.86 3.02 -1.51
CA GLU A 80 -7.66 2.13 -0.64
C GLU A 80 -8.45 1.11 -1.43
N ALA A 81 -9.07 1.52 -2.55
CA ALA A 81 -9.83 0.62 -3.41
C ALA A 81 -8.95 -0.52 -3.90
N GLU A 82 -7.76 -0.20 -4.43
CA GLU A 82 -6.83 -1.23 -4.88
C GLU A 82 -6.25 -2.05 -3.73
N ALA A 83 -5.96 -1.46 -2.57
CA ALA A 83 -5.46 -2.19 -1.41
C ALA A 83 -6.48 -3.23 -0.92
N ILE A 84 -7.77 -2.86 -0.84
CA ILE A 84 -8.86 -3.76 -0.46
C ILE A 84 -9.06 -4.85 -1.51
N ALA A 85 -9.10 -4.48 -2.79
CA ALA A 85 -9.25 -5.44 -3.88
C ALA A 85 -8.11 -6.46 -3.91
N LEU A 86 -6.87 -6.00 -3.79
CA LEU A 86 -5.68 -6.83 -3.77
C LEU A 86 -5.63 -7.74 -2.53
N ALA A 87 -6.01 -7.23 -1.36
CA ALA A 87 -6.09 -8.02 -0.14
C ALA A 87 -7.08 -9.18 -0.29
N ILE A 88 -8.24 -8.94 -0.89
CA ILE A 88 -9.24 -9.99 -1.16
C ILE A 88 -8.74 -10.97 -2.21
N GLU A 89 -8.17 -10.47 -3.31
CA GLU A 89 -7.64 -11.30 -4.40
C GLU A 89 -6.55 -12.27 -3.93
N LEU A 90 -5.64 -11.78 -3.07
CA LEU A 90 -4.54 -12.58 -2.53
C LEU A 90 -4.92 -13.40 -1.29
N ASN A 91 -6.16 -13.32 -0.80
CA ASN A 91 -6.58 -13.86 0.50
C ASN A 91 -5.60 -13.43 1.62
N ALA A 92 -5.32 -12.12 1.69
CA ALA A 92 -4.37 -11.56 2.63
C ALA A 92 -4.77 -11.82 4.09
N ASP A 93 -3.78 -12.05 4.93
CA ASP A 93 -3.99 -12.26 6.37
C ASP A 93 -4.44 -10.97 7.06
N LYS A 94 -3.91 -9.82 6.61
CA LYS A 94 -4.29 -8.48 7.09
C LYS A 94 -4.12 -7.43 6.00
N ILE A 95 -4.86 -6.34 6.19
CA ILE A 95 -4.70 -5.09 5.46
C ILE A 95 -4.31 -3.97 6.43
N VAL A 96 -3.37 -3.11 6.03
CA VAL A 96 -2.94 -1.92 6.77
C VAL A 96 -3.47 -0.69 6.04
N ILE A 97 -4.50 -0.09 6.60
CA ILE A 97 -5.18 1.11 6.10
C ILE A 97 -5.31 2.11 7.27
N ASP A 98 -5.40 3.38 6.92
CA ASP A 98 -5.65 4.47 7.86
C ASP A 98 -6.93 5.18 7.41
N GLU A 99 -7.89 5.38 8.31
CA GLU A 99 -9.10 6.16 8.03
C GLU A 99 -8.94 7.54 8.68
N ASN A 100 -8.81 8.59 7.85
CA ASN A 100 -8.92 9.95 8.32
C ASN A 100 -10.39 10.24 8.68
N ARG A 101 -10.66 10.49 9.97
CA ARG A 101 -11.90 11.11 10.44
C ARG A 101 -11.83 12.63 10.38
#